data_AF-A0A7V0ZAT7-F1
#
_entry.id   AF-A0A7V0ZAT7-F1
#
_cell.length_a   1.000
_cell.length_b   1.000
_cell.length_c   1.000
_cell.angle_alpha   90.00
_cell.angle_beta   90.00
_cell.angle_gamma   90.00
#
_symmetry.space_group_name_H-M   'P 1'
#
loop_
_entity.id
_entity.type
_entity.pdbx_description
1 polymer ?
#
loop_
_entity_poly.entity_id
_entity_poly.type
_entity_poly.pdbx_seq_one_letter_code
_entity_poly.pdbx_strand_id
1 'polypeptide(L)' 'MKWRLDDGQIEVLDDEVAEVLRRKTPAERMALVGEAWDFARTWVRAAVRAEQPDWDESAVQAEVSRRLLNATA' A
#
# COMPACT_ATOMS: atom_id res chain seq x y z
N MET A 1 -17.73 19.40 -11.29
CA MET A 1 -17.43 19.08 -9.87
C MET A 1 -16.05 19.61 -9.54
N LYS A 2 -15.89 20.30 -8.41
CA LYS A 2 -14.61 20.83 -7.94
C LYS A 2 -14.08 19.89 -6.85
N TRP A 3 -13.26 18.91 -7.24
CA TRP A 3 -12.60 18.00 -6.33
C TRP A 3 -11.66 18.79 -5.40
N ARG A 4 -11.67 18.51 -4.09
CA ARG A 4 -10.71 19.10 -3.14
C ARG A 4 -9.55 18.12 -2.99
N LEU A 5 -8.32 18.60 -3.17
CA LEU A 5 -7.11 17.78 -3.05
C LEU A 5 -6.44 18.04 -1.69
N ASP A 6 -7.22 18.00 -0.61
CA ASP A 6 -6.73 18.21 0.76
C ASP A 6 -6.84 16.93 1.60
N ASP A 7 -6.04 16.85 2.65
CA ASP A 7 -5.85 15.66 3.50
C ASP A 7 -7.14 15.16 4.20
N GLY A 8 -8.23 15.92 4.14
CA GLY A 8 -9.53 15.55 4.68
C GLY A 8 -10.45 14.82 3.69
N GLN A 9 -10.07 14.70 2.41
CA GLN A 9 -10.88 14.01 1.41
C GLN A 9 -10.46 12.55 1.28
N ILE A 10 -11.25 11.63 1.84
CA ILE A 10 -11.19 10.22 1.42
C ILE A 10 -11.59 10.20 -0.06
N GLU A 11 -10.69 9.76 -0.93
CA GLU A 11 -11.01 9.55 -2.35
C GLU A 11 -12.14 8.51 -2.44
N VAL A 12 -13.36 8.99 -2.67
CA VAL A 12 -14.50 8.11 -2.94
C VAL A 12 -14.25 7.47 -4.29
N LEU A 13 -14.12 6.14 -4.27
CA LEU A 13 -13.94 5.36 -5.49
C LEU A 13 -15.15 5.56 -6.41
N ASP A 14 -14.90 5.72 -7.70
CA ASP A 14 -15.97 5.77 -8.70
C ASP A 14 -16.85 4.51 -8.61
N ASP A 15 -18.17 4.68 -8.68
CA ASP A 15 -19.14 3.60 -8.51
C ASP A 15 -18.94 2.46 -9.52
N GLU A 16 -18.53 2.76 -10.75
CA GLU A 16 -18.24 1.75 -11.77
C GLU A 16 -17.02 0.92 -11.39
N VAL A 17 -15.97 1.56 -10.88
CA VAL A 17 -14.77 0.88 -10.41
C VAL A 17 -15.08 0.04 -9.17
N ALA A 18 -15.90 0.56 -8.25
CA ALA A 18 -16.35 -0.16 -7.08
C ALA A 18 -17.14 -1.43 -7.47
N GLU A 19 -18.02 -1.35 -8.46
CA GLU A 19 -18.74 -2.50 -9.01
C GLU A 19 -17.80 -3.55 -9.62
N VAL A 20 -16.79 -3.12 -10.38
CA VAL A 20 -15.78 -4.04 -10.93
C VAL A 20 -15.03 -4.77 -9.81
N LEU A 21 -14.61 -4.05 -8.77
CA LEU A 21 -13.93 -4.66 -7.62
C LEU A 21 -14.83 -5.59 -6.81
N ARG A 22 -16.13 -5.28 -6.69
CA ARG A 22 -17.13 -6.13 -6.02
C ARG A 22 -17.35 -7.46 -6.73
N ARG A 23 -17.18 -7.51 -8.06
CA ARG A 23 -17.39 -8.72 -8.87
C ARG A 23 -16.20 -9.68 -8.90
N LYS A 24 -15.04 -9.29 -8.36
CA LYS A 24 -13.87 -10.18 -8.27
C LYS A 24 -14.20 -11.44 -7.48
N THR A 25 -13.84 -12.58 -8.04
CA THR A 25 -13.92 -13.88 -7.36
C THR A 25 -13.00 -13.91 -6.12
N PRO A 26 -13.23 -14.81 -5.16
CA PRO A 26 -12.32 -14.96 -4.02
C PRO A 26 -10.86 -15.19 -4.44
N ALA A 27 -10.61 -15.97 -5.50
CA ALA A 27 -9.25 -16.22 -6.00
C ALA A 27 -8.59 -14.93 -6.52
N GLU A 28 -9.29 -14.12 -7.32
CA GLU A 28 -8.77 -12.84 -7.83
C GLU A 28 -8.55 -11.83 -6.71
N ARG A 29 -9.39 -11.85 -5.67
CA ARG A 29 -9.19 -11.00 -4.48
C ARG A 29 -7.92 -11.39 -3.73
N MET A 30 -7.68 -12.68 -3.55
CA MET A 30 -6.46 -13.17 -2.90
C MET A 30 -5.21 -12.84 -3.72
N ALA A 31 -5.27 -13.01 -5.05
CA ALA A 31 -4.18 -12.63 -5.95
C ALA A 31 -3.88 -11.13 -5.83
N LEU A 32 -4.91 -10.29 -5.87
CA LEU A 32 -4.77 -8.84 -5.72
C LEU A 32 -4.13 -8.45 -4.38
N VAL A 33 -4.50 -9.09 -3.27
CA VAL A 33 -3.90 -8.84 -1.96
C VAL A 33 -2.41 -9.23 -1.95
N GLY A 34 -2.05 -10.36 -2.57
CA GLY A 34 -0.66 -10.80 -2.69
C GLY A 34 0.18 -9.80 -3.49
N GLU A 35 -0.31 -9.39 -4.66
CA GLU A 35 0.34 -8.39 -5.51
C GLU A 35 0.50 -7.03 -4.79
N ALA A 36 -0.54 -6.58 -4.09
CA ALA A 36 -0.49 -5.34 -3.32
C ALA A 36 0.53 -5.41 -2.17
N TRP A 37 0.63 -6.56 -1.50
CA TRP A 37 1.62 -6.78 -0.45
C TRP A 37 3.06 -6.73 -0.97
N ASP A 38 3.34 -7.41 -2.08
CA ASP A 38 4.67 -7.44 -2.70
C ASP A 38 5.06 -6.04 -3.20
N PHE A 39 4.11 -5.32 -3.80
CA PHE A 39 4.30 -3.94 -4.20
C PHE A 39 4.63 -3.04 -3.00
N ALA A 40 3.80 -3.06 -1.96
CA ALA A 40 3.98 -2.24 -0.76
C ALA A 40 5.34 -2.53 -0.11
N ARG A 41 5.72 -3.80 0.03
CA ARG A 41 7.01 -4.18 0.60
C ARG A 41 8.18 -3.69 -0.23
N THR A 42 8.10 -3.78 -1.55
CA THR A 42 9.13 -3.28 -2.47
C THR A 42 9.28 -1.77 -2.34
N TRP A 43 8.16 -1.05 -2.37
CA TRP A 43 8.15 0.40 -2.31
C TRP A 43 8.65 0.94 -0.97
N VAL A 44 8.16 0.40 0.14
CA VAL A 44 8.62 0.80 1.49
C VAL A 44 10.10 0.51 1.67
N ARG A 45 10.60 -0.63 1.17
CA ARG A 45 12.05 -0.93 1.23
C ARG A 45 12.88 0.07 0.46
N ALA A 46 12.43 0.46 -0.74
CA ALA A 46 13.11 1.47 -1.54
C ALA A 46 13.12 2.83 -0.83
N ALA A 47 11.99 3.24 -0.23
CA ALA A 47 11.90 4.47 0.55
C ALA A 47 12.85 4.46 1.76
N VAL A 48 12.84 3.39 2.56
CA VAL A 48 13.74 3.24 3.72
C VAL A 48 15.21 3.30 3.29
N ARG A 49 15.58 2.64 2.18
CA ARG A 49 16.93 2.69 1.63
C ARG A 49 17.35 4.08 1.17
N ALA A 50 16.42 4.86 0.62
CA ALA A 50 16.68 6.24 0.21
C ALA A 50 16.83 7.18 1.42
N GLU A 51 16.03 6.98 2.46
CA GLU A 51 16.07 7.78 3.70
C GLU A 51 17.28 7.42 4.59
N GLN A 52 17.69 6.16 4.59
CA GLN A 52 18.73 5.60 5.47
C GLN A 52 19.77 4.80 4.65
N PRO A 53 20.62 5.46 3.85
CA PRO A 53 21.54 4.79 2.93
C PRO A 53 22.59 3.92 3.64
N ASP A 54 23.00 4.31 4.85
CA ASP A 54 24.08 3.64 5.59
C ASP A 54 23.60 2.46 6.45
N TRP A 55 22.29 2.20 6.51
CA TRP A 55 21.76 1.10 7.30
C TRP A 55 22.09 -0.25 6.69
N ASP A 56 22.39 -1.22 7.55
CA ASP A 56 22.53 -2.60 7.13
C ASP A 56 21.17 -3.22 6.73
N GLU A 57 21.19 -4.39 6.11
CA GLU A 57 19.97 -5.04 5.65
C GLU A 57 19.04 -5.44 6.81
N SER A 58 19.58 -5.76 7.99
CA SER A 58 18.76 -6.14 9.14
C SER A 58 17.94 -4.97 9.67
N ALA A 59 18.56 -3.79 9.78
CA ALA A 59 17.91 -2.55 10.19
C ALA A 59 16.83 -2.13 9.16
N VAL A 60 17.13 -2.25 7.87
CA VAL A 60 16.16 -1.97 6.80
C VAL A 60 14.97 -2.94 6.88
N GLN A 61 15.18 -4.24 7.04
CA GLN A 61 14.07 -5.20 7.15
C GLN A 61 13.21 -4.97 8.40
N ALA A 62 13.82 -4.62 9.53
CA ALA A 62 13.10 -4.31 10.75
C ALA A 62 12.18 -3.09 10.57
N GLU A 63 12.68 -2.04 9.92
CA GLU A 63 11.89 -0.83 9.67
C GLU A 63 10.82 -1.04 8.60
N VAL A 64 11.11 -1.79 7.53
CA VAL A 64 10.10 -2.18 6.52
C VAL A 64 8.96 -2.94 7.20
N SER A 65 9.30 -3.92 8.05
CA SER A 65 8.30 -4.69 8.80
C SER A 65 7.50 -3.79 9.74
N ARG A 66 8.17 -2.86 10.45
CA ARG A 66 7.50 -1.89 11.32
C ARG A 66 6.51 -1.02 10.54
N ARG A 67 6.90 -0.47 9.39
CA ARG A 67 6.03 0.40 8.56
C ARG A 67 4.84 -0.36 7.97
N LEU A 68 5.04 -1.61 7.51
CA LEU A 68 3.96 -2.41 6.94
C LEU A 68 3.00 -2.97 8.00
N LEU A 69 3.51 -3.36 9.18
CA LEU A 69 2.70 -3.94 10.25
C LEU A 69 2.04 -2.89 11.15
N ASN A 70 2.65 -1.71 11.31
CA ASN A 70 2.02 -0.59 12.00
C ASN A 70 1.12 0.26 11.08
N ALA A 71 0.95 -0.11 9.81
CA ALA A 71 -0.06 0.51 8.94
C ALA A 71 -1.51 0.13 9.31
N THR A 72 -1.70 -0.63 10.41
CA THR A 72 -3.00 -0.98 10.97
C THR A 72 -3.16 -0.45 12.39
N ALA A 73 -3.97 0.61 12.52
CA ALA A 73 -5.04 0.77 13.50
C ALA A 73 -6.05 1.80 12.97
#